data_AF-A0A2G2YGZ0-F1
#
_entry.id   AF-A0A2G2YGZ0-F1
#
_cell.length_a   1.000
_cell.length_b   1.000
_cell.length_c   1.000
_cell.angle_alpha   90.00
_cell.angle_beta   90.00
_cell.angle_gamma   90.00
#
_symmetry.space_group_name_H-M   'P 1'
#
loop_
_entity.id
_entity.type
_entity.pdbx_description
1 polymer ?
#
loop_
_entity_poly.entity_id
_entity_poly.type
_entity_poly.pdbx_seq_one_letter_code
_entity_poly.pdbx_strand_id
1 'polypeptide(L)'
;MKAAGGALTEEEAEMAVRLSDSDGVGLLGLEDFTKLMEGMEEERNKESELIGAFGLYEDMEGSGYITPKSLKKMLSRLGESTSIENCKAMISRFDINGDGVLSFDEFKVMMTN
;
A
#
# COMPACT_ATOMS: atom_id res chain seq x y z
N MET A 1 -12.51 23.57 -14.19
CA MET A 1 -11.18 22.96 -14.06
C MET A 1 -11.35 21.70 -13.21
N LYS A 2 -11.09 20.52 -13.77
CA LYS A 2 -11.17 19.26 -13.01
C LYS A 2 -9.85 19.09 -12.27
N ALA A 3 -9.88 19.21 -10.95
CA ALA A 3 -8.74 18.86 -10.10
C ALA A 3 -8.50 17.36 -10.21
N ALA A 4 -7.26 16.99 -10.49
CA ALA A 4 -6.77 15.62 -10.44
C ALA A 4 -6.27 15.36 -9.03
N GLY A 5 -6.89 14.43 -8.30
CA GLY A 5 -6.45 14.04 -6.97
C GLY A 5 -7.62 13.51 -6.16
N GLY A 6 -7.43 12.37 -5.50
CA GLY A 6 -8.41 11.81 -4.57
C GLY A 6 -8.86 12.85 -3.54
N ALA A 7 -10.07 12.67 -3.01
CA ALA A 7 -10.65 13.60 -2.04
C ALA A 7 -9.84 13.55 -0.73
N LEU A 8 -8.82 14.40 -0.60
CA LEU A 8 -8.26 14.75 0.70
C LEU A 8 -9.36 15.42 1.52
N THR A 9 -9.52 14.96 2.75
CA THR A 9 -10.39 15.59 3.74
C THR A 9 -9.77 16.92 4.19
N GLU A 10 -10.60 17.81 4.73
CA GLU A 10 -10.16 19.09 5.27
C GLU A 10 -9.15 18.89 6.41
N GLU A 11 -9.35 17.85 7.24
CA GLU A 11 -8.44 17.46 8.32
C GLU A 11 -7.06 17.02 7.79
N GLU A 12 -7.03 16.22 6.72
CA GLU A 12 -5.76 15.80 6.09
C GLU A 12 -5.04 16.98 5.43
N ALA A 13 -5.79 17.91 4.83
CA ALA A 13 -5.22 19.12 4.22
C ALA A 13 -4.63 20.05 5.28
N GLU A 14 -5.32 20.27 6.40
CA GLU A 14 -4.79 21.06 7.53
C GLU A 14 -3.55 20.40 8.14
N MET A 15 -3.55 19.07 8.29
CA MET A 15 -2.40 18.35 8.83
C MET A 15 -1.20 18.42 7.89
N ALA A 16 -1.42 18.30 6.58
CA ALA A 16 -0.40 18.47 5.55
C ALA A 16 0.21 19.88 5.56
N VAL A 17 -0.64 20.91 5.66
CA VAL A 17 -0.16 22.30 5.78
C VAL A 17 0.68 22.45 7.04
N ARG A 18 0.21 21.99 8.20
CA ARG A 18 0.95 22.13 9.47
C ARG A 18 2.27 21.38 9.52
N LEU A 19 2.40 20.27 8.81
CA LEU A 19 3.63 19.46 8.77
C LEU A 19 4.66 20.01 7.77
N SER A 20 4.21 20.69 6.72
CA SER A 20 5.06 21.18 5.64
C SER A 20 5.33 22.68 5.70
N ASP A 21 4.54 23.46 6.44
CA ASP A 21 4.70 24.90 6.68
C ASP A 21 5.97 25.17 7.52
N SER A 22 7.07 25.44 6.83
CA SER A 22 8.39 25.61 7.44
C SER A 22 8.55 26.99 8.10
N ASP A 23 7.83 28.01 7.60
CA ASP A 23 7.89 29.38 8.08
C ASP A 23 6.78 29.71 9.11
N GLY A 24 5.84 28.79 9.33
CA GLY A 24 4.82 28.85 10.37
C GLY A 24 3.77 29.92 10.13
N VAL A 25 3.60 30.34 8.87
CA VAL A 25 2.67 31.42 8.49
C VAL A 25 1.24 30.92 8.28
N GLY A 26 1.02 29.62 8.42
CA GLY A 26 -0.25 28.93 8.21
C GLY A 26 -0.61 28.74 6.74
N LEU A 27 0.34 28.99 5.83
CA LEU A 27 0.18 28.84 4.38
C LEU A 27 1.42 28.19 3.81
N LEU A 28 1.23 27.28 2.84
CA LEU A 28 2.35 26.67 2.13
C LEU A 28 2.91 27.66 1.10
N GLY A 29 4.14 28.10 1.30
CA GLY A 29 4.93 28.76 0.27
C GLY A 29 5.20 27.81 -0.91
N LEU A 30 5.68 28.36 -2.04
CA LEU A 30 5.96 27.55 -3.24
C LEU A 30 6.94 26.39 -2.97
N GLU A 31 7.94 26.63 -2.11
CA GLU A 31 8.95 25.63 -1.76
C GLU A 31 8.37 24.52 -0.87
N ASP A 32 7.56 24.88 0.14
CA ASP A 32 6.87 23.92 1.01
C ASP A 32 5.79 23.14 0.26
N PHE A 33 5.08 23.79 -0.66
CA PHE A 33 4.12 23.14 -1.56
C PHE A 33 4.81 22.13 -2.48
N THR A 34 6.01 22.44 -2.98
CA THR A 34 6.78 21.51 -3.83
C THR A 34 7.17 20.26 -3.05
N LYS A 35 7.70 20.41 -1.83
CA LYS A 35 8.05 19.28 -0.95
C LYS A 35 6.82 18.45 -0.58
N LEU A 36 5.69 19.08 -0.31
CA LEU A 36 4.44 18.38 -0.02
C LEU A 36 3.98 17.55 -1.22
N MET A 37 4.00 18.13 -2.42
CA MET A 37 3.60 17.42 -3.65
C MET A 37 4.53 16.25 -3.96
N GLU A 38 5.84 16.41 -3.77
CA GLU A 38 6.82 15.31 -3.94
C GLU A 38 6.53 14.16 -2.98
N GLY A 39 6.31 14.44 -1.68
CA GLY A 39 5.96 13.41 -0.69
C GLY A 39 4.63 12.72 -1.00
N MET A 40 3.61 13.47 -1.45
CA MET A 40 2.32 12.90 -1.86
C MET A 40 2.40 12.08 -3.15
N GLU A 41 3.29 12.44 -4.08
CA GLU A 41 3.56 11.63 -5.27
C GLU A 41 4.26 10.33 -4.90
N GLU A 42 5.24 10.35 -4.00
CA GLU A 42 5.89 9.14 -3.50
C GLU A 42 4.90 8.19 -2.82
N GLU A 43 4.04 8.69 -1.93
CA GLU A 43 3.04 7.87 -1.24
C GLU A 43 2.02 7.27 -2.21
N ARG A 44 1.50 8.06 -3.17
CA ARG A 44 0.62 7.54 -4.23
C ARG A 44 1.31 6.49 -5.09
N ASN A 45 2.60 6.68 -5.38
CA ASN A 45 3.34 5.73 -6.19
C ASN A 45 3.57 4.41 -5.42
N LYS A 46 3.91 4.46 -4.12
CA LYS A 46 3.99 3.28 -3.26
C LYS A 46 2.67 2.54 -3.18
N GLU A 47 1.56 3.25 -2.98
CA GLU A 47 0.23 2.64 -2.94
C GLU A 47 -0.11 1.95 -4.28
N SER A 48 0.17 2.62 -5.40
CA SER A 48 -0.04 2.04 -6.73
C SER A 48 0.84 0.80 -6.98
N GLU A 49 2.09 0.81 -6.50
CA GLU A 49 3.00 -0.34 -6.58
C GLU A 49 2.49 -1.51 -5.73
N LEU A 50 1.96 -1.23 -4.53
CA LEU A 50 1.37 -2.24 -3.65
C LEU A 50 0.12 -2.86 -4.25
N ILE A 51 -0.76 -2.05 -4.86
CA ILE A 51 -1.95 -2.54 -5.59
C ILE A 51 -1.52 -3.42 -6.76
N GLY A 52 -0.53 -2.97 -7.54
CA GLY A 52 0.02 -3.74 -8.65
C GLY A 52 0.62 -5.08 -8.19
N ALA A 53 1.43 -5.05 -7.13
CA ALA A 53 2.02 -6.24 -6.54
C ALA A 53 0.94 -7.20 -6.01
N PHE A 54 -0.05 -6.69 -5.28
CA PHE A 54 -1.17 -7.47 -4.77
C PHE A 54 -1.90 -8.21 -5.90
N GLY A 55 -2.20 -7.52 -7.00
CA GLY A 55 -2.80 -8.12 -8.19
C GLY A 55 -1.96 -9.22 -8.84
N LEU A 56 -0.63 -9.22 -8.67
CA LEU A 56 0.23 -10.32 -9.14
C LEU A 56 0.14 -11.56 -8.24
N TYR A 57 -0.13 -11.37 -6.95
CA TYR A 57 -0.32 -12.46 -5.99
C TYR A 57 -1.73 -13.05 -6.02
N GLU A 58 -2.74 -12.30 -6.46
CA GLU A 58 -4.09 -12.82 -6.66
C GLU A 58 -4.09 -13.94 -7.71
N ASP A 59 -4.74 -15.07 -7.41
CA ASP A 59 -4.90 -16.16 -8.38
C ASP A 59 -6.12 -15.93 -9.31
N MET A 60 -7.10 -15.18 -8.81
CA MET A 60 -8.27 -14.72 -9.53
C MET A 60 -8.38 -13.21 -9.36
N GLU A 61 -8.32 -12.50 -10.47
CA GLU A 61 -8.41 -11.04 -10.51
C GLU A 61 -9.71 -10.57 -9.83
N GLY A 62 -9.57 -9.75 -8.80
CA GLY A 62 -10.70 -9.24 -8.02
C GLY A 62 -11.23 -10.20 -6.96
N SER A 63 -10.47 -11.24 -6.60
CA SER A 63 -10.80 -12.07 -5.43
C SER A 63 -10.76 -11.27 -4.13
N GLY A 64 -9.89 -10.26 -4.06
CA GLY A 64 -9.65 -9.43 -2.89
C GLY A 64 -8.72 -10.06 -1.86
N TYR A 65 -8.19 -11.27 -2.11
CA TYR A 65 -7.42 -12.04 -1.12
C TYR A 65 -6.29 -12.87 -1.72
N ILE A 66 -5.16 -12.92 -1.02
CA ILE A 66 -4.02 -13.79 -1.35
C ILE A 66 -4.17 -15.09 -0.57
N THR A 67 -4.32 -16.21 -1.28
CA THR A 67 -4.39 -17.54 -0.66
C THR A 67 -3.01 -18.20 -0.60
N PRO A 68 -2.81 -19.22 0.26
CA PRO A 68 -1.55 -19.98 0.28
C PRO A 68 -1.18 -20.60 -1.08
N LYS A 69 -2.17 -20.93 -1.90
CA LYS A 69 -1.96 -21.46 -3.25
C LYS A 69 -1.47 -20.36 -4.21
N SER A 70 -2.09 -19.19 -4.13
CA SER A 70 -1.75 -18.01 -4.94
C SER A 70 -0.33 -17.55 -4.65
N LEU A 71 0.01 -17.44 -3.36
CA LEU A 71 1.36 -17.12 -2.90
C LEU A 71 2.39 -18.13 -3.42
N LYS A 72 2.13 -19.43 -3.29
CA LYS A 72 3.01 -20.48 -3.81
C LYS A 72 3.23 -20.36 -5.32
N LYS A 73 2.16 -20.12 -6.08
CA LYS A 73 2.22 -19.96 -7.54
C LYS A 73 3.08 -18.76 -7.92
N MET A 74 2.92 -17.64 -7.22
CA MET A 74 3.72 -16.43 -7.47
C MET A 74 5.20 -16.64 -7.11
N LEU A 75 5.50 -17.21 -5.94
CA LEU A 75 6.88 -17.56 -5.55
C LEU A 75 7.53 -18.48 -6.60
N SER A 76 6.77 -19.47 -7.10
CA SER A 76 7.26 -20.36 -8.16
C SER A 76 7.57 -19.61 -9.46
N ARG A 77 6.84 -18.54 -9.79
CA ARG A 77 7.12 -17.68 -10.97
C ARG A 77 8.36 -16.81 -10.77
N LEU A 78 8.66 -16.43 -9.53
CA LEU A 78 9.89 -15.71 -9.17
C LEU A 78 11.12 -16.64 -9.08
N GLY A 79 10.95 -17.94 -9.32
CA GLY A 79 12.02 -18.94 -9.24
C GLY A 79 12.21 -19.53 -7.85
N GLU A 80 11.37 -19.14 -6.88
CA GLU A 80 11.39 -19.69 -5.53
C GLU A 80 10.39 -20.84 -5.38
N SER A 81 10.90 -22.04 -5.09
CA SER A 81 10.04 -23.18 -4.75
C SER A 81 9.80 -23.22 -3.25
N THR A 82 8.56 -23.00 -2.82
CA THR A 82 8.18 -23.19 -1.41
C THR A 82 7.01 -24.18 -1.27
N SER A 83 6.88 -24.80 -0.10
CA SER A 83 5.80 -25.74 0.19
C SER A 83 4.50 -25.00 0.54
N ILE A 84 3.35 -25.68 0.40
CA ILE A 84 2.06 -25.09 0.81
C ILE A 84 2.05 -24.83 2.32
N GLU A 85 2.62 -25.72 3.14
CA GLU A 85 2.79 -25.50 4.59
C GLU A 85 3.60 -24.24 4.89
N ASN A 86 4.68 -23.96 4.16
CA ASN A 86 5.46 -22.74 4.36
C ASN A 86 4.65 -21.50 3.97
N CYS A 87 3.92 -21.52 2.85
CA CYS A 87 3.04 -20.41 2.48
C CYS A 87 1.97 -20.15 3.55
N LYS A 88 1.37 -21.21 4.12
CA LYS A 88 0.42 -21.07 5.23
C LYS A 88 1.08 -20.42 6.45
N ALA A 89 2.30 -20.82 6.79
CA ALA A 89 3.04 -20.25 7.92
C ALA A 89 3.42 -18.77 7.69
N MET A 90 3.73 -18.40 6.44
CA MET A 90 3.97 -17.01 6.05
C MET A 90 2.69 -16.19 6.20
N ILE A 91 1.57 -16.68 5.64
CA ILE A 91 0.27 -16.02 5.74
C ILE A 91 -0.16 -15.88 7.20
N SER A 92 -0.08 -16.93 8.00
CA SER A 92 -0.50 -16.91 9.41
C SER A 92 0.25 -15.90 10.29
N ARG A 93 1.38 -15.36 9.82
CA ARG A 93 2.14 -14.33 10.53
C ARG A 93 1.58 -12.92 10.33
N PHE A 94 0.89 -12.70 9.21
CA PHE A 94 0.31 -11.42 8.81
C PHE A 94 -1.22 -11.45 8.72
N ASP A 95 -1.82 -12.63 8.75
CA ASP A 95 -3.25 -12.89 8.91
C ASP A 95 -3.69 -12.51 10.33
N ILE A 96 -4.22 -11.29 10.46
CA ILE A 96 -4.64 -10.70 11.74
C ILE A 96 -6.05 -11.17 12.08
N ASN A 97 -6.89 -11.33 11.05
CA ASN A 97 -8.29 -11.71 11.22
C ASN A 97 -8.50 -13.23 11.41
N GLY A 98 -7.50 -14.05 11.07
CA GLY A 98 -7.49 -15.51 11.21
C GLY A 98 -8.29 -16.26 10.14
N ASP A 99 -8.56 -15.66 8.99
CA ASP A 99 -9.34 -16.28 7.90
C ASP A 99 -8.52 -17.22 7.00
N GLY A 100 -7.21 -17.28 7.20
CA GLY A 100 -6.27 -18.13 6.48
C GLY A 100 -5.89 -17.60 5.09
N VAL A 101 -6.24 -16.35 4.76
CA VAL A 101 -5.83 -15.61 3.57
C VAL A 101 -5.23 -14.26 3.97
N LEU A 102 -4.70 -13.50 3.03
CA LEU A 102 -4.31 -12.10 3.28
C LEU A 102 -5.21 -11.17 2.51
N SER A 103 -5.89 -10.29 3.24
CA SER A 103 -6.54 -9.11 2.67
C SER A 103 -5.50 -8.07 2.18
N PHE A 104 -5.96 -7.08 1.42
CA PHE A 104 -5.09 -5.98 0.98
C PHE A 104 -4.44 -5.24 2.16
N ASP A 105 -5.17 -5.02 3.25
CA ASP A 105 -4.64 -4.34 4.43
C ASP A 105 -3.55 -5.15 5.13
N GLU A 106 -3.74 -6.47 5.28
CA GLU A 106 -2.73 -7.37 5.86
C GLU A 106 -1.50 -7.51 4.95
N PHE A 107 -1.69 -7.51 3.63
CA PHE A 107 -0.60 -7.50 2.67
C PHE A 107 0.22 -6.19 2.72
N LYS A 108 -0.43 -5.03 2.90
CA LYS A 108 0.28 -3.75 3.09
C LYS A 108 1.19 -3.80 4.32
N VAL A 109 0.71 -4.36 5.43
CA VAL A 109 1.51 -4.56 6.65
C VAL A 109 2.70 -5.49 6.37
N MET A 110 2.50 -6.54 5.58
CA MET A 110 3.59 -7.44 5.15
C MET A 110 4.67 -6.74 4.33
N MET A 111 4.31 -5.76 3.49
CA MET A 111 5.25 -5.06 2.60
C MET A 111 5.92 -3.83 3.22
N THR A 112 5.36 -3.28 4.30
CA THR A 112 5.83 -2.03 4.93
C THR A 112 6.76 -2.30 6.13
N ASN A 113 7.00 -3.57 6.49
CA ASN A 113 7.76 -3.99 7.67
C ASN A 113 9.05 -4.70 7.29
#